data_AF-A0A3E0IPA2-F1
#
_entry.id   AF-A0A3E0IPA2-F1
#
_cell.length_a   1.000
_cell.length_b   1.000
_cell.length_c   1.000
_cell.angle_alpha   90.00
_cell.angle_beta   90.00
_cell.angle_gamma   90.00
#
_symmetry.space_group_name_H-M   'P 1'
#
loop_
_entity.id
_entity.type
_entity.pdbx_description
1 polymer ?
#
loop_
_entity_poly.entity_id
_entity_poly.type
_entity_poly.pdbx_seq_one_letter_code
_entity_poly.pdbx_strand_id
1 'polypeptide(L)'
;MDYLNAMNALEITLDEIAKNRAIGQAQSIPLLNQYYDNLLTYIKFINGIPNNERLTFENLKIKPFNIEERLRYIHERKHHYMGYQQMKTVKSELIKMNAAYKAKHSSL
;
A
#
# COMPACT_ATOMS: atom_id res chain seq x y z
N MET A 1 5.11 13.15 7.62
CA MET A 1 4.07 12.15 7.95
C MET A 1 4.65 10.76 7.72
N ASP A 2 4.57 9.88 8.72
CA ASP A 2 5.06 8.51 8.60
C ASP A 2 3.93 7.60 8.07
N TYR A 3 3.86 7.44 6.75
CA TYR A 3 2.83 6.66 6.06
C TYR A 3 2.77 5.20 6.52
N LEU A 4 3.91 4.64 6.94
CA LEU A 4 3.99 3.27 7.42
C LEU A 4 3.32 3.14 8.78
N ASN A 5 3.55 4.10 9.70
CA ASN A 5 2.87 4.12 10.99
C ASN A 5 1.36 4.30 10.83
N ALA A 6 0.92 5.16 9.90
CA ALA A 6 -0.51 5.32 9.61
C ALA A 6 -1.15 4.01 9.10
N MET A 7 -0.49 3.30 8.18
CA MET A 7 -0.96 1.99 7.71
C MET A 7 -0.90 0.91 8.80
N ASN A 8 0.12 0.91 9.67
CA ASN A 8 0.21 -0.02 10.81
C ASN A 8 -0.96 0.18 11.78
N ALA A 9 -1.31 1.44 12.09
CA ALA A 9 -2.45 1.75 12.96
C ALA A 9 -3.78 1.28 12.35
N LEU A 10 -3.97 1.50 11.05
CA LEU A 10 -5.14 0.99 10.32
C LEU A 10 -5.20 -0.54 10.32
N GLU A 11 -4.06 -1.22 10.15
CA GLU A 11 -3.95 -2.68 10.20
C GLU A 11 -4.43 -3.27 11.52
N ILE A 12 -4.13 -2.63 12.66
CA ILE A 12 -4.61 -3.09 13.97
C ILE A 12 -6.14 -3.17 13.98
N THR A 13 -6.82 -2.10 13.56
CA THR A 13 -8.29 -2.07 13.53
C THR A 13 -8.87 -2.99 12.45
N LEU A 14 -8.30 -2.97 11.26
CA LEU A 14 -8.76 -3.79 10.13
C LEU A 14 -8.54 -5.28 10.36
N ASP A 15 -7.49 -5.68 11.07
CA ASP A 15 -7.24 -7.08 11.43
C ASP A 15 -8.29 -7.58 12.43
N GLU A 16 -8.73 -6.76 13.40
CA GLU A 16 -9.84 -7.12 14.29
C GLU A 16 -11.17 -7.24 13.53
N ILE A 17 -11.45 -6.31 12.62
CA ILE A 17 -12.62 -6.39 11.74
C ILE A 17 -12.57 -7.66 10.87
N ALA A 18 -11.38 -8.01 10.35
CA ALA A 18 -11.17 -9.18 9.52
C ALA A 18 -11.35 -10.50 10.29
N LYS A 19 -10.87 -10.57 11.54
CA LYS A 19 -11.12 -11.72 12.44
C LYS A 19 -12.61 -11.98 12.63
N ASN A 20 -13.39 -10.90 12.71
CA ASN A 20 -14.85 -10.94 12.81
C ASN A 20 -15.58 -11.09 11.46
N ARG A 21 -14.85 -11.35 10.36
CA ARG A 21 -15.39 -11.48 8.98
C ARG A 21 -16.22 -10.27 8.53
N ALA A 22 -15.91 -9.08 9.05
CA ALA A 22 -16.66 -7.84 8.84
C ALA A 22 -16.01 -6.87 7.84
N ILE A 23 -15.01 -7.34 7.07
CA ILE A 23 -14.43 -6.54 5.97
C ILE A 23 -15.48 -6.34 4.87
N GLY A 24 -15.58 -5.10 4.38
CA GLY A 24 -16.59 -4.69 3.41
C GLY A 24 -17.86 -4.11 4.02
N GLN A 25 -18.00 -4.17 5.35
CA GLN A 25 -19.08 -3.50 6.06
C GLN A 25 -18.79 -2.00 6.24
N ALA A 26 -19.83 -1.22 6.54
CA ALA A 26 -19.81 0.24 6.62
C ALA A 26 -18.63 0.80 7.45
N GLN A 27 -18.32 0.18 8.59
CA GLN A 27 -17.22 0.59 9.46
C GLN A 27 -15.81 0.39 8.86
N SER A 28 -15.66 -0.57 7.94
CA SER A 28 -14.36 -0.94 7.36
C SER A 28 -14.05 -0.19 6.07
N ILE A 29 -15.07 0.20 5.30
CA ILE A 29 -14.94 0.90 4.02
C ILE A 29 -14.07 2.17 4.12
N PRO A 30 -14.31 3.11 5.06
CA PRO A 30 -13.49 4.32 5.15
C PRO A 30 -12.04 4.00 5.52
N LEU A 31 -11.81 3.02 6.40
CA LEU A 31 -10.47 2.59 6.81
C LEU A 31 -9.69 1.96 5.65
N LEU A 32 -10.37 1.16 4.82
CA LEU A 32 -9.78 0.52 3.63
C LEU A 32 -9.45 1.55 2.54
N ASN A 33 -10.30 2.56 2.36
CA ASN A 33 -9.99 3.68 1.45
C ASN A 33 -8.75 4.44 1.94
N GLN A 34 -8.70 4.80 3.23
CA GLN A 34 -7.56 5.49 3.81
C GLN A 34 -6.27 4.66 3.71
N TYR A 35 -6.36 3.35 3.93
CA TYR A 35 -5.22 2.44 3.76
C TYR A 35 -4.73 2.46 2.31
N TYR A 36 -5.64 2.34 1.35
CA TYR A 36 -5.30 2.36 -0.07
C TYR A 36 -4.63 3.68 -0.49
N ASP A 37 -5.14 4.82 -0.02
CA ASP A 37 -4.57 6.14 -0.30
C ASP A 37 -3.17 6.29 0.31
N ASN A 38 -2.97 5.80 1.54
CA ASN A 38 -1.65 5.75 2.16
C ASN A 38 -0.67 4.85 1.38
N LEU A 39 -1.14 3.73 0.85
CA LEU A 39 -0.34 2.83 0.03
C LEU A 39 0.11 3.50 -1.28
N LEU A 40 -0.80 4.17 -1.99
CA LEU A 40 -0.46 4.93 -3.20
C LEU A 40 0.52 6.06 -2.90
N THR A 41 0.31 6.77 -1.79
CA THR A 41 1.20 7.84 -1.35
C THR A 41 2.58 7.30 -1.00
N TYR A 42 2.66 6.14 -0.34
CA TYR A 42 3.93 5.48 -0.05
C TYR A 42 4.68 5.07 -1.33
N ILE A 43 3.97 4.52 -2.32
CA ILE A 43 4.55 4.18 -3.63
C ILE A 43 5.16 5.42 -4.29
N LYS A 44 4.45 6.55 -4.29
CA LYS A 44 4.97 7.82 -4.83
C LYS A 44 6.21 8.27 -4.06
N PHE A 45 6.12 8.30 -2.72
CA PHE A 45 7.19 8.75 -1.84
C PHE A 45 8.51 7.99 -2.07
N ILE A 46 8.48 6.66 -2.06
CA ILE A 46 9.72 5.87 -2.22
C ILE A 46 10.30 5.97 -3.64
N ASN A 47 9.47 6.33 -4.63
CA ASN A 47 9.90 6.53 -6.01
C ASN A 47 10.27 8.00 -6.31
N GLY A 48 10.16 8.91 -5.34
CA GLY A 48 10.45 10.34 -5.54
C GLY A 48 9.43 11.08 -6.39
N ILE A 49 8.19 10.59 -6.46
CA ILE A 49 7.08 11.22 -7.20
C ILE A 49 6.35 12.17 -6.24
N PRO A 50 6.14 13.45 -6.59
CA PRO A 50 5.35 14.38 -5.80
C PRO A 50 3.90 13.90 -5.60
N ASN A 51 3.32 14.18 -4.43
CA ASN A 51 1.98 13.67 -4.09
C ASN A 51 0.87 14.21 -5.00
N ASN A 52 1.02 15.41 -5.53
CA ASN A 52 0.11 16.06 -6.47
C ASN A 52 0.25 15.55 -7.91
N GLU A 53 1.29 14.77 -8.23
CA GLU A 53 1.48 14.20 -9.56
C GLU A 53 0.76 12.87 -9.73
N ARG A 54 0.37 12.55 -10.96
CA ARG A 54 -0.24 11.27 -11.30
C ARG A 54 0.79 10.15 -11.17
N LEU A 55 0.39 9.03 -10.57
CA LEU A 55 1.23 7.82 -10.56
C LEU A 55 1.25 7.19 -11.95
N THR A 56 2.44 7.05 -12.53
CA THR A 56 2.70 6.34 -13.80
C THR A 56 3.65 5.17 -13.56
N PHE A 57 3.39 4.02 -14.18
CA PHE A 57 4.14 2.77 -13.91
C PHE A 57 5.44 2.61 -14.69
N GLU A 58 5.61 3.37 -15.76
CA GLU A 58 6.72 3.26 -16.71
C GLU A 58 8.08 3.47 -16.03
N ASN A 59 8.17 4.42 -15.08
CA ASN A 59 9.44 4.87 -14.50
C ASN A 59 9.58 4.62 -12.98
N LEU A 60 8.80 3.69 -12.41
CA LEU A 60 8.97 3.33 -11.00
C LEU A 60 10.30 2.59 -10.80
N LYS A 61 11.20 3.19 -10.01
CA LYS A 61 12.50 2.62 -9.60
C LYS A 61 12.32 1.46 -8.63
N ILE A 62 11.31 1.55 -7.78
CA ILE A 62 10.98 0.57 -6.74
C ILE A 62 9.54 0.12 -6.98
N LYS A 63 9.39 -1.05 -7.59
CA LYS A 63 8.09 -1.68 -7.84
C LYS A 63 8.16 -3.21 -7.71
N PRO A 64 7.17 -3.85 -7.05
CA PRO A 64 6.96 -5.29 -7.15
C PRO A 64 6.67 -5.72 -8.60
N PHE A 65 6.79 -7.01 -8.86
CA PHE A 65 6.36 -7.61 -10.12
C PHE A 65 4.86 -7.34 -10.37
N ASN A 66 4.52 -7.01 -11.62
CA ASN A 66 3.15 -6.72 -12.09
C ASN A 66 2.40 -5.68 -11.24
N ILE A 67 3.08 -4.64 -10.74
CA ILE A 67 2.47 -3.65 -9.85
C ILE A 67 1.21 -2.99 -10.44
N GLU A 68 1.16 -2.75 -11.75
CA GLU A 68 -0.01 -2.15 -12.40
C GLU A 68 -1.25 -3.05 -12.29
N GLU A 69 -1.12 -4.33 -12.66
CA GLU A 69 -2.21 -5.30 -12.58
C GLU A 69 -2.66 -5.51 -11.14
N ARG A 70 -1.70 -5.51 -10.20
CA ARG A 70 -1.98 -5.65 -8.77
C ARG A 70 -2.72 -4.44 -8.22
N LEU A 71 -2.34 -3.22 -8.59
CA LEU A 71 -3.07 -2.03 -8.15
C LEU A 71 -4.45 -1.94 -8.79
N ARG A 72 -4.61 -2.36 -10.05
CA ARG A 72 -5.93 -2.49 -10.68
C ARG A 72 -6.82 -3.46 -9.91
N TYR A 73 -6.32 -4.67 -9.63
CA TYR A 73 -7.04 -5.65 -8.81
C TYR A 73 -7.39 -5.11 -7.42
N ILE A 74 -6.43 -4.47 -6.73
CA ILE A 74 -6.67 -3.87 -5.42
C ILE A 74 -7.74 -2.78 -5.53
N HIS A 75 -7.69 -1.91 -6.52
CA HIS A 75 -8.68 -0.84 -6.69
C HIS A 75 -10.11 -1.40 -6.80
N GLU A 76 -10.28 -2.45 -7.60
CA GLU A 76 -11.57 -3.13 -7.79
C GLU A 76 -12.02 -3.91 -6.54
N ARG A 77 -11.07 -4.39 -5.72
CA ARG A 77 -11.34 -5.30 -4.61
C ARG A 77 -11.06 -4.72 -3.23
N LYS A 78 -10.68 -3.45 -3.08
CA LYS A 78 -10.17 -2.87 -1.82
C LYS A 78 -11.12 -2.97 -0.64
N HIS A 79 -12.43 -3.10 -0.88
CA HIS A 79 -13.44 -3.31 0.16
C HIS A 79 -13.69 -4.79 0.51
N HIS A 80 -12.99 -5.73 -0.14
CA HIS A 80 -13.06 -7.15 0.15
C HIS A 80 -11.84 -7.60 0.97
N TYR A 81 -12.00 -8.69 1.72
CA TYR A 81 -10.92 -9.28 2.51
C TYR A 81 -9.65 -9.54 1.67
N MET A 82 -9.81 -10.11 0.47
CA MET A 82 -8.67 -10.37 -0.41
C MET A 82 -8.01 -9.10 -0.95
N GLY A 83 -8.76 -8.02 -1.18
CA GLY A 83 -8.17 -6.73 -1.53
C GLY A 83 -7.34 -6.18 -0.39
N TYR A 84 -7.86 -6.25 0.84
CA TYR A 84 -7.12 -5.89 2.05
C TYR A 84 -5.82 -6.70 2.21
N GLN A 85 -5.86 -8.02 2.04
CA GLN A 85 -4.66 -8.85 2.11
C GLN A 85 -3.64 -8.48 1.03
N GLN A 86 -4.07 -8.23 -0.20
CA GLN A 86 -3.17 -7.78 -1.27
C GLN A 86 -2.51 -6.44 -0.95
N MET A 87 -3.24 -5.50 -0.33
CA MET A 87 -2.67 -4.23 0.14
C MET A 87 -1.55 -4.46 1.17
N LYS A 88 -1.75 -5.33 2.17
CA LYS A 88 -0.71 -5.70 3.16
C LYS A 88 0.52 -6.33 2.50
N THR A 89 0.30 -7.25 1.56
CA THR A 89 1.39 -7.90 0.81
C THR A 89 2.21 -6.87 0.05
N VAL A 90 1.57 -6.02 -0.76
CA VAL A 90 2.25 -4.96 -1.52
C VAL A 90 3.04 -4.04 -0.60
N LYS A 91 2.46 -3.58 0.52
CA LYS A 91 3.17 -2.77 1.53
C LYS A 91 4.45 -3.48 2.01
N SER A 92 4.35 -4.75 2.39
CA SER A 92 5.49 -5.51 2.93
C SER A 92 6.62 -5.68 1.91
N GLU A 93 6.27 -5.87 0.62
CA GLU A 93 7.24 -5.97 -0.47
C GLU A 93 7.92 -4.62 -0.70
N LEU A 94 7.14 -3.54 -0.80
CA LEU A 94 7.68 -2.19 -1.01
C LEU A 94 8.65 -1.76 0.09
N ILE A 95 8.37 -2.09 1.36
CA ILE A 95 9.28 -1.83 2.48
C ILE A 95 10.63 -2.52 2.27
N LYS A 96 10.61 -3.83 1.95
CA LYS A 96 11.82 -4.62 1.72
C LYS A 96 12.60 -4.10 0.52
N MET A 97 11.92 -3.81 -0.59
CA MET A 97 12.54 -3.31 -1.80
C MET A 97 13.15 -1.92 -1.60
N ASN A 98 12.48 -1.03 -0.87
CA ASN A 98 13.01 0.28 -0.54
C ASN A 98 14.23 0.20 0.38
N ALA A 99 14.22 -0.67 1.39
CA ALA A 99 15.38 -0.91 2.24
C ALA A 99 16.58 -1.41 1.43
N ALA A 100 16.37 -2.40 0.55
CA ALA A 100 17.40 -2.92 -0.34
C ALA A 100 17.94 -1.86 -1.31
N TYR A 101 17.04 -1.05 -1.89
CA TYR A 101 17.42 0.05 -2.76
C TYR A 101 18.31 1.06 -2.03
N LYS A 102 17.93 1.48 -0.82
CA LYS A 102 18.74 2.38 0.00
C LYS A 102 20.10 1.79 0.34
N ALA A 103 20.16 0.54 0.81
CA ALA A 103 21.43 -0.11 1.13
C ALA A 103 22.42 -0.11 -0.06
N LYS A 104 21.91 -0.34 -1.28
CA LYS A 104 22.71 -0.31 -2.52
C LYS A 104 23.21 1.10 -2.90
N HIS A 105 22.49 2.16 -2.54
CA HIS A 105 22.81 3.54 -2.95
C HIS A 105 23.36 4.41 -1.82
N SER A 106 23.31 3.95 -0.56
CA SER A 106 23.91 4.61 0.61
C SER A 106 25.34 4.13 0.89
N SER A 107 25.88 3.21 0.09
CA SER A 107 27.25 2.69 0.18
C SER A 107 28.24 3.42 -0.75
N LEU A 108 27.90 4.66 -1.13
CA LEU A 108 28.76 5.66 -1.78
C LEU A 108 28.88 6.87 -0.86
#